data_AF-A0A6N6LDZ0-F1
#
_entry.id   AF-A0A6N6LDZ0-F1
#
_cell.length_a   1.000
_cell.length_b   1.000
_cell.length_c   1.000
_cell.angle_alpha   90.00
_cell.angle_beta   90.00
_cell.angle_gamma   90.00
#
_symmetry.space_group_name_H-M   'P 1'
#
loop_
_entity.id
_entity.type
_entity.pdbx_description
1 polymer ?
#
loop_
_entity_poly.entity_id
_entity_poly.type
_entity_poly.pdbx_seq_one_letter_code
_entity_poly.pdbx_strand_id
1 'polypeptide(L)' 'MKSTLMTAFALMLLIEGVLPFVSPGRWRELFRKAVEMQDGQIRFIGLSSMLIGLILLLIFND' A
#
# COMPACT_ATOMS: atom_id res chain seq x y z
N MET A 1 18.47 11.43 4.54
CA MET A 1 17.99 10.29 5.37
C MET A 1 16.74 10.64 6.19
N LYS A 2 16.80 11.49 7.23
CA LYS A 2 15.60 11.82 8.04
C LYS A 2 14.48 12.49 7.22
N SER A 3 14.83 13.46 6.36
CA SER A 3 13.88 14.14 5.46
C SER A 3 13.25 13.21 4.43
N THR A 4 14.05 12.35 3.80
CA THR A 4 13.58 11.38 2.80
C THR A 4 12.61 10.37 3.43
N LEU A 5 12.92 9.86 4.62
CA LEU A 5 12.04 8.93 5.34
C LEU A 5 10.71 9.61 5.72
N MET A 6 10.76 10.82 6.29
CA MET A 6 9.55 11.59 6.58
C MET A 6 8.71 11.88 5.35
N THR A 7 9.36 12.16 4.22
CA THR A 7 8.67 12.38 2.94
C THR A 7 8.00 11.11 2.42
N ALA A 8 8.69 9.97 2.47
CA ALA A 8 8.13 8.67 2.09
C ALA A 8 6.91 8.31 2.96
N PHE A 9 6.98 8.52 4.27
CA PHE A 9 5.83 8.33 5.17
C PHE A 9 4.68 9.29 4.86
N ALA A 10 4.95 10.57 4.61
CA ALA A 10 3.92 11.54 4.25
C ALA A 10 3.20 11.15 2.94
N LEU A 11 3.95 10.69 1.93
CA LEU A 11 3.38 10.22 0.67
C LEU A 11 2.57 8.94 0.85
N MET A 12 3.04 7.99 1.66
CA MET A 12 2.29 6.76 1.97
C MET A 12 0.93 7.07 2.61
N LEU A 13 0.90 7.97 3.59
CA LEU A 13 -0.34 8.42 4.24
C LEU A 13 -1.29 9.15 3.27
N LEU A 14 -0.75 10.01 2.40
CA LEU A 14 -1.54 10.69 1.38
C LEU A 14 -2.19 9.68 0.43
N ILE A 15 -1.41 8.72 -0.10
CA ILE A 15 -1.91 7.71 -1.03
C ILE A 15 -2.98 6.83 -0.37
N GLU A 16 -2.75 6.39 0.87
CA GLU A 16 -3.73 5.60 1.62
C GLU A 16 -5.03 6.39 1.89
N GLY A 17 -4.93 7.70 2.12
CA GLY A 17 -6.07 8.58 2.39
C GLY A 17 -6.90 8.98 1.16
N VAL A 18 -6.32 8.94 -0.05
CA VAL A 18 -7.03 9.40 -1.28
C VAL A 18 -8.30 8.60 -1.54
N LEU A 19 -8.24 7.26 -1.48
CA LEU A 19 -9.38 6.41 -1.79
C LEU A 19 -10.55 6.55 -0.81
N PRO A 20 -10.37 6.49 0.53
CA PRO A 20 -11.45 6.74 1.47
C PRO A 20 -12.02 8.16 1.39
N PHE A 21 -11.19 9.15 1.02
CA PHE A 21 -11.65 10.53 0.86
C PHE A 21 -12.50 10.72 -0.41
N VAL A 22 -12.03 10.23 -1.56
CA VAL A 22 -12.72 10.41 -2.85
C VAL A 22 -13.91 9.47 -3.01
N SER A 23 -13.79 8.22 -2.55
CA SER A 23 -14.83 7.20 -2.72
C SER A 23 -14.93 6.26 -1.53
N PRO A 24 -15.57 6.70 -0.42
CA PRO A 24 -15.71 5.89 0.78
C PRO A 24 -16.51 4.59 0.54
N GLY A 25 -17.42 4.58 -0.44
CA GLY A 25 -18.17 3.37 -0.82
C GLY A 25 -17.28 2.27 -1.40
N ARG A 26 -16.42 2.62 -2.37
CA ARG A 26 -15.45 1.67 -2.95
C ARG A 26 -14.45 1.20 -1.90
N TRP A 27 -14.01 2.09 -1.02
CA TRP A 27 -13.13 1.73 0.08
C TRP A 27 -13.73 0.65 1.00
N ARG A 28 -14.99 0.82 1.40
CA ARG A 28 -15.71 -0.19 2.21
C ARG A 28 -15.89 -1.51 1.48
N GLU A 29 -16.15 -1.47 0.16
CA GLU A 29 -16.28 -2.68 -0.64
C GLU A 29 -14.96 -3.46 -0.74
N LEU A 30 -13.83 -2.77 -0.97
CA LEU A 30 -12.51 -3.39 -0.97
C LEU A 30 -12.18 -4.02 0.37
N PHE A 31 -12.49 -3.33 1.48
CA PHE A 31 -12.30 -3.88 2.81
C PHE A 31 -13.16 -5.11 3.08
N ARG A 32 -14.43 -5.10 2.64
CA ARG A 32 -15.30 -6.27 2.77
C ARG A 32 -14.71 -7.46 2.02
N LYS A 33 -14.28 -7.25 0.78
CA LYS A 33 -13.62 -8.29 -0.01
C LYS A 33 -12.36 -8.79 0.70
N ALA A 34 -11.54 -7.90 1.26
CA ALA A 34 -10.32 -8.25 1.97
C ALA A 34 -10.57 -9.15 3.20
N VAL A 35 -11.65 -8.92 3.95
CA VAL A 35 -12.01 -9.75 5.11
C VAL A 35 -12.52 -11.14 4.70
N GLU A 36 -13.09 -11.27 3.51
CA GLU A 36 -13.54 -12.56 2.95
C GLU A 36 -12.39 -13.40 2.38
N MET A 37 -11.18 -12.83 2.25
CA MET A 37 -10.01 -13.53 1.72
C MET A 37 -9.41 -14.49 2.75
N GLN A 38 -8.85 -15.60 2.25
CA GLN A 38 -8.07 -16.49 3.09
C GLN A 38 -6.73 -15.84 3.45
N ASP A 39 -6.19 -16.17 4.64
CA ASP A 39 -4.89 -15.70 5.13
C ASP A 39 -3.76 -15.85 4.09
N GLY A 40 -3.75 -16.96 3.35
CA GLY A 40 -2.77 -17.21 2.29
C GLY A 40 -2.83 -16.18 1.16
N GLN A 41 -4.03 -15.74 0.78
CA GLN A 41 -4.21 -14.74 -0.28
C GLN A 41 -3.78 -13.35 0.20
N ILE A 42 -4.12 -12.97 1.44
CA ILE A 42 -3.68 -11.70 2.04
C ILE A 42 -2.15 -11.66 2.13
N ARG A 43 -1.53 -12.75 2.60
CA ARG A 43 -0.07 -12.88 2.67
C ARG A 43 0.58 -12.80 1.30
N PHE A 44 -0.01 -13.42 0.27
CA PHE A 44 0.52 -13.37 -1.08
C PHE A 44 0.46 -11.95 -1.66
N ILE A 45 -0.67 -11.24 -1.50
CA ILE A 45 -0.78 -9.83 -1.92
C ILE A 45 0.28 -8.97 -1.20
N GLY A 46 0.44 -9.17 0.11
CA GLY A 46 1.48 -8.49 0.89
C GLY A 46 2.89 -8.78 0.36
N LEU A 47 3.21 -10.05 0.10
CA LEU A 47 4.51 -10.45 -0.45
C LEU A 47 4.77 -9.83 -1.83
N SER A 48 3.79 -9.89 -2.74
CA SER A 48 3.91 -9.27 -4.06
C SER A 48 4.14 -7.76 -3.96
N SER A 49 3.42 -7.06 -3.07
CA SER A 49 3.61 -5.62 -2.83
C SER A 49 5.02 -5.32 -2.30
N MET A 50 5.50 -6.09 -1.32
CA MET A 50 6.86 -5.94 -0.77
C MET A 50 7.94 -6.17 -1.83
N LEU A 51 7.79 -7.20 -2.67
CA LEU A 51 8.75 -7.51 -3.74
C LEU A 51 8.78 -6.42 -4.81
N ILE A 52 7.62 -5.89 -5.21
CA ILE A 52 7.55 -4.75 -6.14
C ILE A 52 8.25 -3.53 -5.53
N GLY A 53 7.96 -3.21 -4.26
CA GLY A 53 8.62 -2.11 -3.56
C GLY A 53 10.14 -2.29 -3.48
N LEU A 54 10.61 -3.51 -3.22
CA LEU A 54 12.04 -3.83 -3.20
C LEU A 54 12.69 -3.66 -4.58
N ILE A 55 12.04 -4.15 -5.64
CA ILE A 55 12.54 -4.00 -7.02
C ILE A 55 12.62 -2.52 -7.40
N LEU A 56 11.59 -1.73 -7.10
CA LEU A 56 11.59 -0.29 -7.36
C LEU A 56 12.71 0.40 -6.57
N LEU A 57 12.89 0.06 -5.29
CA LEU A 57 13.99 0.60 -4.49
C LEU A 57 15.34 0.28 -5.15
N LEU A 58 15.58 -0.96 -5.57
CA LEU A 58 16.85 -1.35 -6.19
C LEU A 58 17.10 -0.69 -7.55
N ILE A 59 16.05 -0.41 -8.33
CA ILE A 59 16.17 0.23 -9.65
C ILE A 59 16.39 1.73 -9.54
N PHE A 60 15.79 2.40 -8.55
CA PHE A 60 15.78 3.87 -8.45
C PHE A 60 16.67 4.42 -7.32
N ASN A 61 17.27 3.56 -6.49
CA ASN A 61 18.24 3.96 -5.48
C ASN A 61 19.65 3.92 -6.09
N ASP A 62 19.94 4.91 -6.94
CA ASP A 62 21.29 5.27 -7.40
C ASP A 62 22.10 5.98 -6.29
#